data_AF-A0A8H7FM58-F1
#
_entry.id   AF-A0A8H7FM58-F1
#
_cell.length_a   1.000
_cell.length_b   1.000
_cell.length_c   1.000
_cell.angle_alpha   90.00
_cell.angle_beta   90.00
_cell.angle_gamma   90.00
#
_symmetry.space_group_name_H-M   'P 1'
#
loop_
_entity.id
_entity.type
_entity.pdbx_description
1 polymer ?
#
loop_
_entity_poly.entity_id
_entity_poly.type
_entity_poly.pdbx_seq_one_letter_code
_entity_poly.pdbx_strand_id
1 'polypeptide(L)'
;MTQDFEVWYRDPRELIKNLLSNPDFDGEFDYSPFHEYDGDGNHHFQDFMSGDWAWHQADQIAKDPHTHGALFVPIIKGSDKTTVSVATGQNDYYPLYMSIGNIHNNVRCGHRKGVVLVGFLAVPKTEKKFTNDTKYRKFRRAKIMESLKSGMTTPEVMMCPDGHYCRVIYGFGPYIADYPEQAFLACIVQGWCPKCTVPLRSPETLGSRQTRAHTGYSCYYRCTVPLRSPETLGSRRTQAHTEFLVTQLELGDLWEEYELVGDVIPYTNDFPRADMHKMLSPDLLHQIIKGTFKDHLVTWVVQYLVKTHGDA
;
A
#
# COMPACT_ATOMS: atom_id res chain seq x y z
N MET A 1 7.51 8.72 -29.10
CA MET A 1 8.77 7.97 -29.21
C MET A 1 8.67 6.77 -28.31
N THR A 2 8.79 5.55 -28.84
CA THR A 2 8.95 4.32 -28.07
C THR A 2 10.43 4.16 -27.76
N GLN A 3 10.80 4.25 -26.49
CA GLN A 3 12.16 4.04 -26.00
C GLN A 3 12.19 2.72 -25.24
N ASP A 4 13.17 1.87 -25.54
CA ASP A 4 13.37 0.61 -24.85
C ASP A 4 14.16 0.84 -23.55
N PHE A 5 13.74 0.14 -22.49
CA PHE A 5 14.38 0.22 -21.19
C PHE A 5 14.58 -1.17 -20.59
N GLU A 6 15.77 -1.40 -20.04
CA GLU A 6 16.08 -2.64 -19.36
C GLU A 6 15.59 -2.60 -17.89
N VAL A 7 14.90 -3.65 -17.48
CA VAL A 7 14.37 -3.79 -16.12
C VAL A 7 14.80 -5.13 -15.55
N TRP A 8 15.62 -5.07 -14.50
CA TRP A 8 16.08 -6.24 -13.76
C TRP A 8 15.15 -6.50 -12.58
N TYR A 9 14.47 -7.64 -12.59
CA TYR A 9 13.58 -8.08 -11.51
C TYR A 9 13.54 -9.61 -11.42
N ARG A 10 13.12 -10.11 -10.26
CA ARG A 10 12.78 -11.50 -10.02
C ARG A 10 11.29 -11.67 -10.26
N ASP A 11 10.90 -12.69 -11.01
CA ASP A 11 9.49 -12.94 -11.33
C ASP A 11 8.66 -13.12 -10.04
N PRO A 12 7.68 -12.24 -9.76
CA PRO A 12 6.82 -12.34 -8.58
C PRO A 12 6.11 -13.69 -8.44
N ARG A 13 5.71 -14.31 -9.55
CA ARG A 13 5.00 -15.59 -9.52
C ARG A 13 5.90 -16.70 -8.99
N GLU A 14 7.14 -16.78 -9.47
CA GLU A 14 8.13 -17.74 -8.98
C GLU A 14 8.54 -17.46 -7.53
N LEU A 15 8.62 -16.18 -7.14
CA LEU A 15 8.85 -15.82 -5.73
C LEU A 15 7.74 -16.31 -4.82
N ILE A 16 6.47 -16.15 -5.20
CA ILE A 16 5.32 -16.63 -4.43
C ILE A 16 5.32 -18.16 -4.38
N LYS A 17 5.60 -18.83 -5.50
CA LYS A 17 5.73 -20.29 -5.54
C LYS A 17 6.76 -20.78 -4.52
N ASN A 18 7.93 -20.15 -4.48
CA ASN A 18 8.97 -20.48 -3.51
C ASN A 18 8.55 -20.22 -2.05
N LEU A 19 7.78 -19.14 -1.80
CA LEU A 19 7.24 -18.86 -0.47
C LEU A 19 6.21 -19.90 -0.04
N LEU A 20 5.30 -20.30 -0.94
CA LEU A 20 4.27 -21.30 -0.67
C LEU A 20 4.86 -22.69 -0.47
N SER A 21 5.90 -23.06 -1.23
CA SER A 21 6.53 -24.38 -1.13
C SER A 21 7.54 -24.51 0.01
N ASN A 22 7.65 -23.52 0.90
CA ASN A 22 8.65 -23.53 1.95
C ASN A 22 8.16 -24.34 3.18
N PRO A 23 8.74 -25.51 3.48
CA PRO A 23 8.31 -26.34 4.61
C PRO A 23 8.59 -25.70 5.97
N ASP A 24 9.47 -24.69 6.06
CA ASP A 24 9.73 -23.97 7.30
C ASP A 24 8.50 -23.17 7.82
N PHE A 25 7.46 -23.05 6.99
CA PHE A 25 6.20 -22.39 7.33
C PHE A 25 5.10 -23.39 7.75
N ASP A 26 5.37 -24.69 7.74
CA ASP A 26 4.40 -25.69 8.20
C ASP A 26 4.07 -25.47 9.69
N GLY A 27 2.78 -25.54 10.02
CA GLY A 27 2.24 -25.16 11.33
C GLY A 27 2.20 -23.65 11.64
N GLU A 28 2.73 -22.80 10.76
CA GLU A 28 2.77 -21.33 10.91
C GLU A 28 2.22 -20.62 9.66
N PHE A 29 1.23 -21.26 9.03
CA PHE A 29 0.62 -20.85 7.78
C PHE A 29 -0.91 -21.05 7.81
N ASP A 30 -1.63 -19.98 7.45
CA ASP A 30 -3.08 -19.94 7.41
C ASP A 30 -3.63 -20.23 6.01
N TYR A 31 -4.39 -21.31 5.90
CA TYR A 31 -5.05 -21.73 4.65
C TYR A 31 -6.40 -21.03 4.40
N SER A 32 -6.96 -20.39 5.41
CA SER A 32 -8.22 -19.66 5.30
C SER A 32 -8.21 -18.48 6.24
N PRO A 33 -8.93 -17.39 5.90
CA PRO A 33 -9.21 -16.36 6.89
C PRO A 33 -9.95 -16.96 8.09
N PHE A 34 -9.70 -16.42 9.26
CA PHE A 34 -10.34 -16.84 10.50
C PHE A 34 -10.67 -15.62 11.35
N HIS A 35 -11.60 -15.74 12.28
CA HIS A 35 -11.81 -14.76 13.33
C HIS A 35 -11.63 -15.46 14.66
N GLU A 36 -10.78 -14.90 15.51
CA GLU A 36 -10.53 -15.40 16.86
C GLU A 36 -11.14 -14.43 17.88
N TYR A 37 -11.79 -14.92 18.92
CA TYR A 37 -12.43 -14.08 19.93
C TYR A 37 -11.94 -14.46 21.33
N ASP A 38 -11.70 -13.47 22.20
CA ASP A 38 -11.47 -13.77 23.62
C ASP A 38 -12.74 -14.24 24.34
N GLY A 39 -12.55 -14.60 25.62
CA GLY A 39 -13.65 -14.92 26.53
C GLY A 39 -14.66 -13.79 26.75
N ASP A 40 -14.31 -12.55 26.40
CA ASP A 40 -15.21 -11.38 26.46
C ASP A 40 -15.92 -11.12 25.12
N GLY A 41 -15.63 -11.91 24.08
CA GLY A 41 -16.21 -11.80 22.74
C GLY A 41 -15.58 -10.71 21.86
N ASN A 42 -14.43 -10.17 22.21
CA ASN A 42 -13.71 -9.20 21.38
C ASN A 42 -12.88 -9.93 20.32
N HIS A 43 -12.91 -9.42 19.09
CA HIS A 43 -12.09 -9.96 17.99
C HIS A 43 -10.60 -9.69 18.23
N HIS A 44 -9.80 -10.75 18.18
CA HIS A 44 -8.35 -10.73 18.30
C HIS A 44 -7.68 -10.65 16.93
N PHE A 45 -6.91 -9.60 16.75
CA PHE A 45 -6.13 -9.36 15.53
C PHE A 45 -4.67 -9.70 15.81
N GLN A 46 -4.24 -10.88 15.39
CA GLN A 46 -2.85 -11.31 15.51
C GLN A 46 -2.23 -11.38 14.12
N ASP A 47 -2.56 -12.41 13.34
CA ASP A 47 -1.99 -12.66 12.03
C ASP A 47 -2.80 -12.03 10.90
N PHE A 48 -2.21 -11.90 9.71
CA PHE A 48 -2.85 -11.17 8.62
C PHE A 48 -4.21 -11.77 8.22
N MET A 49 -4.31 -13.10 8.26
CA MET A 49 -5.54 -13.84 7.90
C MET A 49 -6.62 -13.74 8.98
N SER A 50 -6.30 -13.23 10.18
CA SER A 50 -7.29 -12.93 11.22
C SER A 50 -8.05 -11.61 10.96
N GLY A 51 -7.63 -10.83 9.96
CA GLY A 51 -8.23 -9.53 9.67
C GLY A 51 -9.50 -9.59 8.82
N ASP A 52 -10.47 -8.71 9.13
CA ASP A 52 -11.74 -8.57 8.39
C ASP A 52 -11.54 -8.44 6.88
N TRP A 53 -10.46 -7.77 6.44
CA TRP A 53 -10.20 -7.59 5.00
C TRP A 53 -9.96 -8.93 4.30
N ALA A 54 -9.18 -9.84 4.89
CA ALA A 54 -8.90 -11.15 4.31
C ALA A 54 -10.18 -11.98 4.22
N TRP A 55 -11.01 -11.93 5.26
CA TRP A 55 -12.33 -12.57 5.29
C TRP A 55 -13.22 -12.07 4.15
N HIS A 56 -13.40 -10.75 4.02
CA HIS A 56 -14.21 -10.17 2.95
C HIS A 56 -13.67 -10.50 1.55
N GLN A 57 -12.34 -10.57 1.36
CA GLN A 57 -11.78 -11.00 0.08
C GLN A 57 -12.14 -12.44 -0.25
N ALA A 58 -12.01 -13.36 0.72
CA ALA A 58 -12.40 -14.75 0.53
C ALA A 58 -13.89 -14.88 0.19
N ASP A 59 -14.77 -14.15 0.87
CA ASP A 59 -16.21 -14.13 0.54
C ASP A 59 -16.48 -13.66 -0.89
N GLN A 60 -15.79 -12.61 -1.36
CA GLN A 60 -15.95 -12.11 -2.73
C GLN A 60 -15.44 -13.10 -3.76
N ILE A 61 -14.32 -13.76 -3.48
CA ILE A 61 -13.72 -14.79 -4.33
C ILE A 61 -14.61 -16.04 -4.38
N ALA A 62 -15.25 -16.41 -3.27
CA ALA A 62 -16.10 -17.59 -3.19
C ALA A 62 -17.42 -17.46 -3.97
N LYS A 63 -17.80 -16.25 -4.40
CA LYS A 63 -19.01 -16.00 -5.23
C LYS A 63 -18.89 -16.56 -6.64
N ASP A 64 -17.68 -16.62 -7.20
CA ASP A 64 -17.47 -17.22 -8.52
C ASP A 64 -17.28 -18.76 -8.33
N PRO A 65 -18.14 -19.58 -8.97
CA PRO A 65 -18.03 -21.04 -8.91
C PRO A 65 -16.65 -21.59 -9.31
N HIS A 66 -15.93 -20.91 -10.21
CA HIS A 66 -14.61 -21.33 -10.66
C HIS A 66 -13.52 -21.11 -9.60
N THR A 67 -13.70 -20.13 -8.71
CA THR A 67 -12.73 -19.78 -7.66
C THR A 67 -13.19 -20.24 -6.28
N HIS A 68 -14.40 -20.77 -6.16
CA HIS A 68 -14.92 -21.36 -4.93
C HIS A 68 -14.00 -22.46 -4.39
N GLY A 69 -13.68 -22.38 -3.10
CA GLY A 69 -12.77 -23.30 -2.42
C GLY A 69 -11.28 -23.11 -2.74
N ALA A 70 -10.89 -22.07 -3.48
CA ALA A 70 -9.48 -21.74 -3.68
C ALA A 70 -8.86 -21.08 -2.42
N LEU A 71 -7.61 -21.44 -2.12
CA LEU A 71 -6.76 -20.79 -1.14
C LEU A 71 -6.46 -19.36 -1.60
N PHE A 72 -6.94 -18.38 -0.82
CA PHE A 72 -6.62 -16.98 -1.08
C PHE A 72 -5.21 -16.65 -0.59
N VAL A 73 -4.38 -16.14 -1.50
CA VAL A 73 -3.01 -15.69 -1.19
C VAL A 73 -2.90 -14.17 -1.39
N PRO A 74 -3.01 -13.39 -0.30
CA PRO A 74 -2.83 -11.94 -0.35
C PRO A 74 -1.36 -11.56 -0.47
N ILE A 75 -1.04 -10.74 -1.47
CA ILE A 75 0.32 -10.30 -1.80
C ILE A 75 0.58 -8.93 -1.16
N ILE A 76 1.33 -8.95 -0.08
CA ILE A 76 1.79 -7.77 0.65
C ILE A 76 3.01 -7.21 -0.08
N LYS A 77 3.01 -5.90 -0.32
CA LYS A 77 4.10 -5.20 -1.01
C LYS A 77 4.65 -4.09 -0.14
N GLY A 78 5.93 -3.80 -0.29
CA GLY A 78 6.54 -2.65 0.34
C GLY A 78 7.60 -2.02 -0.53
N SER A 79 7.72 -0.71 -0.49
CA SER A 79 8.88 -0.03 -1.06
C SER A 79 9.25 1.18 -0.23
N ASP A 80 10.54 1.33 0.00
CA ASP A 80 11.12 2.48 0.70
C ASP A 80 12.24 3.06 -0.16
N LYS A 81 12.39 4.37 -0.15
CA LYS A 81 13.44 5.05 -0.93
C LYS A 81 14.77 4.87 -0.22
N THR A 82 15.75 4.25 -0.87
CA THR A 82 17.09 4.06 -0.28
C THR A 82 18.16 4.75 -1.12
N THR A 83 18.93 5.64 -0.48
CA THR A 83 20.13 6.27 -1.08
C THR A 83 21.32 5.32 -0.98
N VAL A 84 21.87 4.89 -2.12
CA VAL A 84 22.93 3.86 -2.17
C VAL A 84 24.33 4.46 -2.29
N SER A 85 24.48 5.67 -2.83
CA SER A 85 25.80 6.32 -2.92
C SER A 85 25.70 7.85 -2.83
N VAL A 86 26.38 8.45 -1.85
CA VAL A 86 26.53 9.91 -1.74
C VAL A 86 27.78 10.39 -2.52
N ALA A 87 28.86 9.62 -2.52
CA ALA A 87 30.18 10.03 -3.01
C ALA A 87 30.31 10.13 -4.54
N THR A 88 29.52 9.39 -5.32
CA THR A 88 29.64 9.32 -6.80
C THR A 88 28.37 9.75 -7.55
N GLY A 89 27.50 10.53 -6.87
CA GLY A 89 26.42 11.28 -7.52
C GLY A 89 24.99 10.79 -7.22
N GLN A 90 24.61 10.74 -5.94
CA GLN A 90 23.21 10.60 -5.46
C GLN A 90 22.37 9.62 -6.30
N ASN A 91 22.73 8.34 -6.26
CA ASN A 91 21.90 7.29 -6.88
C ASN A 91 20.93 6.76 -5.82
N ASP A 92 19.66 7.12 -5.98
CA ASP A 92 18.56 6.59 -5.18
C ASP A 92 17.89 5.41 -5.91
N TYR A 93 17.58 4.36 -5.16
CA TYR A 93 16.81 3.21 -5.65
C TYR A 93 15.59 3.00 -4.77
N TYR A 94 14.52 2.48 -5.38
CA TYR A 94 13.36 1.99 -4.65
C TYR A 94 13.36 0.45 -4.72
N PRO A 95 13.93 -0.24 -3.71
CA PRO A 95 13.70 -1.67 -3.56
C PRO A 95 12.19 -1.95 -3.43
N LEU A 96 11.71 -2.92 -4.20
CA LEU A 96 10.37 -3.44 -4.10
C LEU A 96 10.41 -4.78 -3.38
N TYR A 97 9.82 -4.85 -2.20
CA TYR A 97 9.68 -6.06 -1.40
C TYR A 97 8.28 -6.66 -1.55
N MET A 98 8.21 -7.98 -1.38
CA MET A 98 6.99 -8.76 -1.43
C MET A 98 6.97 -9.80 -0.31
N SER A 99 5.77 -10.09 0.19
CA SER A 99 5.48 -11.18 1.12
C SER A 99 4.05 -11.69 0.86
N ILE A 100 3.68 -12.81 1.47
CA ILE A 100 2.31 -13.33 1.45
C ILE A 100 1.67 -13.14 2.83
N GLY A 101 0.36 -12.91 2.88
CA GLY A 101 -0.36 -12.75 4.15
C GLY A 101 -0.59 -14.07 4.89
N ASN A 102 -0.50 -15.21 4.22
CA ASN A 102 -0.79 -16.51 4.84
C ASN A 102 0.23 -16.93 5.91
N ILE A 103 1.46 -16.40 5.90
CA ILE A 103 2.44 -16.71 6.95
C ILE A 103 2.11 -15.94 8.24
N HIS A 104 2.30 -16.59 9.38
CA HIS A 104 2.17 -15.93 10.67
C HIS A 104 3.22 -14.80 10.85
N ASN A 105 2.90 -13.84 11.73
CA ASN A 105 3.72 -12.65 11.97
C ASN A 105 5.10 -12.98 12.52
N ASN A 106 5.20 -13.96 13.42
CA ASN A 106 6.46 -14.45 13.98
C ASN A 106 7.43 -14.94 12.87
N VAL A 107 6.90 -15.63 11.85
CA VAL A 107 7.63 -16.11 10.68
C VAL A 107 8.00 -14.96 9.76
N ARG A 108 7.07 -14.03 9.51
CA ARG A 108 7.32 -12.83 8.69
C ARG A 108 8.44 -11.95 9.25
N CYS A 109 8.50 -11.80 10.58
CA CYS A 109 9.50 -11.00 11.28
C CYS A 109 10.79 -11.80 11.61
N GLY A 110 10.82 -13.10 11.32
CA GLY A 110 11.94 -13.98 11.59
C GLY A 110 12.93 -14.13 10.43
N HIS A 111 14.00 -14.91 10.65
CA HIS A 111 15.02 -15.21 9.64
C HIS A 111 14.57 -16.21 8.55
N ARG A 112 13.31 -16.65 8.54
CA ARG A 112 12.78 -17.72 7.65
C ARG A 112 12.42 -17.23 6.24
N LYS A 113 13.00 -16.12 5.77
CA LYS A 113 12.79 -15.57 4.41
C LYS A 113 11.32 -15.26 4.05
N GLY A 114 10.49 -14.87 5.02
CA GLY A 114 9.09 -14.49 4.79
C GLY A 114 8.89 -13.22 3.95
N VAL A 115 9.96 -12.44 3.72
CA VAL A 115 9.96 -11.24 2.86
C VAL A 115 11.04 -11.39 1.80
N VAL A 116 10.70 -11.10 0.55
CA VAL A 116 11.59 -11.24 -0.61
C VAL A 116 11.68 -9.95 -1.40
N LEU A 117 12.87 -9.62 -1.90
CA LEU A 117 13.11 -8.48 -2.79
C LEU A 117 12.71 -8.80 -4.24
N VAL A 118 11.70 -8.17 -4.81
CA VAL A 118 11.31 -8.37 -6.22
C VAL A 118 12.33 -7.74 -7.16
N GLY A 119 12.77 -6.52 -6.88
CA GLY A 119 13.75 -5.83 -7.71
C GLY A 119 14.00 -4.40 -7.28
N PHE A 120 14.93 -3.75 -7.96
CA PHE A 120 15.26 -2.35 -7.75
C PHE A 120 14.64 -1.48 -8.83
N LEU A 121 13.73 -0.60 -8.43
CA LEU A 121 13.20 0.42 -9.32
C LEU A 121 14.17 1.59 -9.37
N ALA A 122 15.16 1.49 -10.27
CA ALA A 122 16.09 2.58 -10.55
C ALA A 122 15.34 3.85 -10.99
N VAL A 123 15.72 5.00 -10.46
CA VAL A 123 15.33 6.31 -11.02
C VAL A 123 16.23 6.55 -12.23
N PRO A 124 15.72 6.53 -13.48
CA PRO A 124 16.58 6.76 -14.62
C PRO A 124 17.12 8.19 -14.55
N LYS A 125 18.45 8.34 -14.67
CA LYS A 125 19.07 9.62 -15.00
C LYS A 125 18.86 9.91 -16.49
N THR A 126 17.60 10.09 -16.89
CA THR A 126 17.30 10.69 -18.20
C THR A 126 17.70 12.17 -18.16
N GLU A 127 17.97 12.76 -19.34
CA GLU A 127 18.08 14.22 -19.49
C GLU A 127 16.96 14.91 -18.69
N LYS A 128 17.27 16.06 -18.06
CA LYS A 128 16.46 16.80 -17.05
C LYS A 128 14.94 16.92 -17.33
N LYS A 129 14.47 16.59 -18.54
CA LYS A 129 13.07 16.56 -18.96
C LYS A 129 12.28 15.33 -18.50
N PHE A 130 12.90 14.19 -18.17
CA PHE A 130 12.19 12.93 -17.84
C PHE A 130 12.59 12.30 -16.50
N THR A 131 13.43 12.96 -15.70
CA THR A 131 14.07 12.40 -14.50
C THR A 131 13.06 12.10 -13.36
N ASN A 132 11.81 12.52 -13.51
CA ASN A 132 10.68 12.29 -12.59
C ASN A 132 9.40 11.84 -13.32
N ASP A 133 9.51 11.15 -14.46
CA ASP A 133 8.30 10.71 -15.17
C ASP A 133 7.54 9.62 -14.39
N THR A 134 6.47 10.04 -13.73
CA THR A 134 5.52 9.22 -12.97
C THR A 134 4.94 8.08 -13.82
N LYS A 135 4.73 8.31 -15.13
CA LYS A 135 4.19 7.30 -16.05
C LYS A 135 5.18 6.16 -16.23
N TYR A 136 6.46 6.48 -16.36
CA TYR A 136 7.54 5.50 -16.52
C TYR A 136 7.71 4.58 -15.30
N ARG A 137 7.74 5.15 -14.08
CA ARG A 137 7.85 4.35 -12.84
C ARG A 137 6.66 3.40 -12.65
N LYS A 138 5.44 3.84 -13.02
CA LYS A 138 4.24 3.00 -12.95
C LYS A 138 4.21 1.91 -14.00
N PHE A 139 4.62 2.22 -15.24
CA PHE A 139 4.80 1.22 -16.30
C PHE A 139 5.70 0.07 -15.84
N ARG A 140 6.85 0.37 -15.22
CA ARG A 140 7.74 -0.66 -14.68
C ARG A 140 7.08 -1.52 -13.60
N ARG A 141 6.35 -0.90 -12.65
CA ARG A 141 5.64 -1.62 -11.59
C ARG A 141 4.55 -2.53 -12.16
N ALA A 142 3.77 -2.05 -13.13
CA ALA A 142 2.77 -2.84 -13.84
C ALA A 142 3.42 -4.07 -14.51
N LYS A 143 4.51 -3.84 -15.25
CA LYS A 143 5.20 -4.89 -16.00
C LYS A 143 5.80 -5.97 -15.10
N ILE A 144 6.42 -5.56 -13.99
CA ILE A 144 6.99 -6.50 -13.01
C ILE A 144 5.91 -7.42 -12.44
N MET A 145 4.71 -6.88 -12.17
CA MET A 145 3.62 -7.62 -11.53
C MET A 145 2.75 -8.40 -12.51
N GLU A 146 2.95 -8.25 -13.82
CA GLU A 146 2.08 -8.80 -14.86
C GLU A 146 1.94 -10.34 -14.78
N SER A 147 3.00 -11.03 -14.35
CA SER A 147 2.99 -12.50 -14.21
C SER A 147 1.94 -13.01 -13.23
N LEU A 148 1.48 -12.18 -12.29
CA LEU A 148 0.47 -12.54 -11.29
C LEU A 148 -0.96 -12.39 -11.81
N LYS A 149 -1.18 -11.62 -12.88
CA LYS A 149 -2.51 -11.19 -13.33
C LYS A 149 -3.43 -12.38 -13.64
N SER A 150 -2.88 -13.41 -14.27
CA SER A 150 -3.64 -14.64 -14.59
C SER A 150 -4.10 -15.40 -13.33
N GLY A 151 -3.20 -15.58 -12.37
CA GLY A 151 -3.51 -16.21 -11.08
C GLY A 151 -4.44 -15.41 -10.16
N MET A 152 -4.80 -14.17 -10.52
CA MET A 152 -5.82 -13.39 -9.80
C MET A 152 -7.25 -13.69 -10.28
N THR A 153 -7.42 -14.27 -11.47
CA THR A 153 -8.75 -14.67 -11.99
C THR A 153 -8.92 -16.18 -12.04
N THR A 154 -7.85 -16.90 -12.34
CA THR A 154 -7.87 -18.35 -12.52
C THR A 154 -6.99 -19.00 -11.47
N PRO A 155 -7.52 -19.88 -10.60
CA PRO A 155 -6.70 -20.51 -9.58
C PRO A 155 -5.59 -21.38 -10.17
N GLU A 156 -4.40 -21.29 -9.58
CA GLU A 156 -3.23 -22.08 -9.97
C GLU A 156 -2.96 -23.17 -8.94
N VAL A 157 -2.54 -24.35 -9.37
CA VAL A 157 -2.18 -25.43 -8.43
C VAL A 157 -0.76 -25.20 -7.93
N MET A 158 -0.62 -25.00 -6.62
CA MET A 158 0.66 -24.75 -5.95
C MET A 158 0.84 -25.70 -4.76
N MET A 159 2.08 -26.08 -4.50
CA MET A 159 2.44 -26.83 -3.29
C MET A 159 2.51 -25.86 -2.11
N CYS A 160 1.91 -26.27 -0.99
CA CYS A 160 1.89 -25.54 0.27
C CYS A 160 2.95 -26.08 1.25
N PRO A 161 3.18 -25.39 2.39
CA PRO A 161 4.23 -25.77 3.34
C PRO A 161 4.07 -27.18 3.91
N ASP A 162 2.84 -27.67 4.02
CA ASP A 162 2.49 -29.01 4.49
C ASP A 162 2.76 -30.13 3.46
N GLY A 163 3.23 -29.77 2.27
CA GLY A 163 3.49 -30.70 1.16
C GLY A 163 2.26 -31.05 0.32
N HIS A 164 1.07 -30.55 0.65
CA HIS A 164 -0.13 -30.75 -0.16
C HIS A 164 -0.24 -29.70 -1.27
N TYR A 165 -1.05 -30.02 -2.28
CA TYR A 165 -1.32 -29.11 -3.38
C TYR A 165 -2.67 -28.42 -3.19
N CYS A 166 -2.66 -27.10 -3.24
CA CYS A 166 -3.87 -26.28 -3.16
C CYS A 166 -4.12 -25.53 -4.46
N ARG A 167 -5.39 -25.29 -4.77
CA ARG A 167 -5.79 -24.32 -5.80
C ARG A 167 -5.66 -22.93 -5.20
N VAL A 168 -4.71 -22.14 -5.69
CA VAL A 168 -4.35 -20.83 -5.15
C VAL A 168 -4.88 -19.73 -6.04
N ILE A 169 -5.49 -18.71 -5.44
CA ILE A 169 -5.87 -17.48 -6.13
C ILE A 169 -5.19 -16.28 -5.47
N TYR A 170 -4.57 -15.44 -6.29
CA TYR A 170 -3.85 -14.27 -5.84
C TYR A 170 -4.78 -13.07 -5.65
N GLY A 171 -4.43 -12.20 -4.72
CA GLY A 171 -4.97 -10.85 -4.64
C GLY A 171 -3.92 -9.90 -4.11
N PHE A 172 -4.00 -8.64 -4.51
CA PHE A 172 -3.12 -7.64 -3.93
C PHE A 172 -3.62 -7.26 -2.54
N GLY A 173 -2.79 -7.59 -1.54
CA GLY A 173 -2.95 -7.14 -0.18
C GLY A 173 -2.36 -5.74 0.03
N PRO A 174 -2.09 -5.37 1.29
CA PRO A 174 -1.61 -4.05 1.61
C PRO A 174 -0.30 -3.66 0.92
N TYR A 175 -0.17 -2.37 0.66
CA TYR A 175 1.05 -1.74 0.20
C TYR A 175 1.61 -0.84 1.31
N ILE A 176 2.77 -1.21 1.84
CA ILE A 176 3.49 -0.51 2.90
C ILE A 176 4.48 0.46 2.26
N ALA A 177 4.29 1.74 2.52
CA ALA A 177 5.09 2.81 1.94
C ALA A 177 5.08 4.02 2.87
N ASP A 178 6.10 4.86 2.77
CA ASP A 178 6.06 6.18 3.41
C ASP A 178 5.05 7.09 2.67
N TYR A 179 4.67 8.20 3.29
CA TYR A 179 3.63 9.06 2.75
C TYR A 179 3.93 9.62 1.34
N PRO A 180 5.15 10.13 1.04
CA PRO A 180 5.50 10.54 -0.32
C PRO A 180 5.30 9.44 -1.36
N GLU A 181 5.71 8.21 -1.05
CA GLU A 181 5.53 7.05 -1.94
C GLU A 181 4.05 6.64 -2.03
N GLN A 182 3.28 6.71 -0.94
CA GLN A 182 1.83 6.47 -0.96
C GLN A 182 1.09 7.45 -1.88
N ALA A 183 1.40 8.75 -1.78
CA ALA A 183 0.82 9.78 -2.65
C ALA A 183 1.18 9.51 -4.11
N PHE A 184 2.43 9.13 -4.38
CA PHE A 184 2.89 8.74 -5.71
C PHE A 184 2.13 7.53 -6.28
N LEU A 185 1.97 6.47 -5.47
CA LEU A 185 1.27 5.25 -5.85
C LEU A 185 -0.22 5.51 -6.12
N ALA A 186 -0.84 6.36 -5.31
CA ALA A 186 -2.25 6.73 -5.41
C ALA A 186 -2.57 7.79 -6.47
N CYS A 187 -1.57 8.41 -7.10
CA CYS A 187 -1.73 9.56 -8.00
C CYS A 187 -2.32 10.80 -7.29
N ILE A 188 -1.89 11.05 -6.06
CA ILE A 188 -2.39 12.13 -5.21
C ILE A 188 -1.32 13.21 -5.10
N VAL A 189 -1.75 14.47 -5.11
CA VAL A 189 -0.86 15.62 -4.88
C VAL A 189 -0.31 15.53 -3.45
N GLN A 190 1.01 15.72 -3.28
CA GLN A 190 1.62 15.73 -1.94
C GLN A 190 0.98 16.78 -1.03
N GLY A 191 0.76 16.42 0.23
CA GLY A 191 0.03 17.21 1.22
C GLY A 191 -1.41 16.73 1.49
N TRP A 192 -1.94 15.83 0.64
CA TRP A 192 -3.29 15.29 0.69
C TRP A 192 -3.38 13.83 1.14
N CYS A 193 -4.54 13.46 1.67
CA CYS A 193 -4.78 12.09 2.12
C CYS A 193 -5.01 11.15 0.95
N PRO A 194 -4.26 10.05 0.84
CA PRO A 194 -4.47 9.08 -0.24
C PRO A 194 -5.72 8.20 -0.04
N LYS A 195 -6.38 8.29 1.13
CA LYS A 195 -7.60 7.53 1.48
C LYS A 195 -8.87 8.37 1.53
N CYS A 196 -8.78 9.67 1.74
CA CYS A 196 -9.93 10.55 2.03
C CYS A 196 -10.02 11.67 0.99
N THR A 197 -11.24 12.10 0.62
CA THR A 197 -11.53 13.29 -0.19
C THR A 197 -11.80 14.53 0.67
N VAL A 198 -11.63 14.42 2.00
CA VAL A 198 -11.93 15.51 2.93
C VAL A 198 -11.01 16.71 2.63
N PRO A 199 -11.58 17.89 2.32
CA PRO A 199 -10.80 19.10 2.08
C PRO A 199 -9.98 19.51 3.30
N LEU A 200 -8.75 19.96 3.05
CA LEU A 200 -7.86 20.63 4.02
C LEU A 200 -8.48 21.83 4.76
N ARG A 201 -9.61 22.35 4.27
CA ARG A 201 -10.27 23.58 4.74
C ARG A 201 -11.43 23.34 5.71
N SER A 202 -11.74 22.10 6.11
CA SER A 202 -12.81 21.91 7.11
C SER A 202 -12.34 22.39 8.49
N PRO A 203 -13.15 23.16 9.24
CA PRO A 203 -12.79 23.66 10.58
C PRO A 203 -12.50 22.58 11.63
N GLU A 204 -12.73 21.31 11.29
CA GLU A 204 -12.69 20.15 12.17
C GLU A 204 -11.42 19.29 11.99
N THR A 205 -10.52 19.68 11.07
CA THR A 205 -9.19 19.10 10.98
C THR A 205 -8.32 19.64 12.11
N LEU A 206 -7.95 18.77 13.05
CA LEU A 206 -6.88 19.01 14.02
C LEU A 206 -5.55 19.17 13.25
N GLY A 207 -5.20 20.43 12.98
CA GLY A 207 -4.03 20.85 12.22
C GLY A 207 -4.21 22.30 11.83
N SER A 208 -3.70 23.21 12.67
CA SER A 208 -3.73 24.64 12.41
C SER A 208 -3.03 24.98 11.09
N ARG A 209 -3.70 25.81 10.29
CA ARG A 209 -3.31 26.81 9.25
C ARG A 209 -1.86 27.00 8.75
N GLN A 210 -0.86 26.20 9.07
CA GLN A 210 0.52 26.46 8.67
C GLN A 210 1.14 25.20 8.06
N THR A 211 1.42 25.31 6.76
CA THR A 211 2.20 24.42 5.87
C THR A 211 1.46 23.24 5.21
N ARG A 212 1.42 23.29 3.86
CA ARG A 212 0.88 22.27 2.92
C ARG A 212 1.43 20.85 3.13
N ALA A 213 2.52 20.66 3.87
CA ALA A 213 3.20 19.38 4.00
C ALA A 213 2.67 18.50 5.16
N HIS A 214 1.98 19.07 6.14
CA HIS A 214 1.71 18.39 7.42
C HIS A 214 0.28 17.85 7.57
N THR A 215 -0.65 18.21 6.68
CA THR A 215 -2.08 17.88 6.80
C THR A 215 -2.48 16.52 6.24
N GLY A 216 -1.73 15.99 5.25
CA GLY A 216 -1.94 14.65 4.70
C GLY A 216 -1.75 13.55 5.75
N TYR A 217 -0.76 13.73 6.64
CA TYR A 217 -0.46 12.79 7.73
C TYR A 217 -1.60 12.69 8.76
N SER A 218 -2.23 13.82 9.11
CA SER A 218 -3.30 13.89 10.12
C SER A 218 -4.66 13.32 9.62
N CYS A 219 -5.14 13.65 8.40
CA CYS A 219 -6.38 12.99 7.86
C CYS A 219 -6.15 11.49 7.68
N TYR A 220 -4.96 11.09 7.22
CA TYR A 220 -4.68 9.68 6.93
C TYR A 220 -4.83 8.81 8.18
N TYR A 221 -4.31 9.27 9.34
CA TYR A 221 -4.49 8.55 10.61
C TYR A 221 -5.97 8.40 11.00
N ARG A 222 -6.74 9.50 10.95
CA ARG A 222 -8.19 9.49 11.24
C ARG A 222 -8.96 8.54 10.31
N CYS A 223 -8.51 8.39 9.07
CA CYS A 223 -9.14 7.50 8.08
C CYS A 223 -8.66 6.04 8.15
N THR A 224 -7.51 5.78 8.78
CA THR A 224 -7.00 4.42 9.05
C THR A 224 -7.52 3.81 10.34
N VAL A 225 -7.90 4.63 11.33
CA VAL A 225 -8.56 4.15 12.54
C VAL A 225 -10.05 3.90 12.21
N PRO A 226 -10.65 2.76 12.61
CA PRO A 226 -12.10 2.57 12.47
C PRO A 226 -12.80 3.52 13.44
N LEU A 227 -13.11 4.75 13.00
CA LEU A 227 -14.05 5.59 13.71
C LEU A 227 -15.46 5.04 13.47
N ARG A 228 -16.17 4.78 14.57
CA ARG A 228 -17.56 4.32 14.65
C ARG A 228 -18.60 5.24 13.99
N SER A 229 -18.22 6.26 13.21
CA SER A 229 -19.17 7.22 12.62
C SER A 229 -19.43 6.95 11.12
N PRO A 230 -20.71 6.70 10.73
CA PRO A 230 -21.13 6.50 9.34
C PRO A 230 -20.80 7.67 8.40
N GLU A 231 -20.63 8.87 8.94
CA GLU A 231 -20.46 10.12 8.19
C GLU A 231 -19.10 10.23 7.47
N THR A 232 -18.12 9.39 7.82
CA THR A 232 -16.80 9.36 7.17
C THR A 232 -16.69 8.38 6.00
N LEU A 233 -17.70 7.53 5.78
CA LEU A 233 -17.66 6.49 4.75
C LEU A 233 -17.86 7.06 3.32
N GLY A 234 -18.63 8.15 3.19
CA GLY A 234 -18.89 8.84 1.91
C GLY A 234 -17.69 9.63 1.36
N SER A 235 -16.64 9.81 2.16
CA SER A 235 -15.47 10.62 1.81
C SER A 235 -14.23 9.77 1.52
N ARG A 236 -14.37 8.46 1.26
CA ARG A 236 -13.24 7.57 0.95
C ARG A 236 -12.93 7.56 -0.54
N ARG A 237 -11.64 7.68 -0.88
CA ARG A 237 -11.16 7.50 -2.25
C ARG A 237 -11.27 6.03 -2.65
N THR A 238 -11.72 5.80 -3.87
CA THR A 238 -11.82 4.48 -4.49
C THR A 238 -11.44 4.60 -5.95
N GLN A 239 -11.02 3.49 -6.56
CA GLN A 239 -10.77 3.44 -8.01
C GLN A 239 -11.97 3.98 -8.80
N ALA A 240 -13.18 3.52 -8.50
CA ALA A 240 -14.40 3.93 -9.20
C ALA A 240 -14.68 5.44 -9.08
N HIS A 241 -14.44 6.03 -7.90
CA HIS A 241 -14.59 7.47 -7.72
C HIS A 241 -13.53 8.26 -8.52
N THR A 242 -12.27 7.82 -8.47
CA THR A 242 -11.18 8.45 -9.23
C THR A 242 -11.43 8.38 -10.73
N GLU A 243 -11.83 7.21 -11.26
CA GLU A 243 -12.16 7.04 -12.68
C GLU A 243 -13.35 7.90 -13.09
N PHE A 244 -14.41 7.96 -12.27
CA PHE A 244 -15.54 8.85 -12.53
C PHE A 244 -15.07 10.31 -12.67
N LEU A 245 -14.30 10.82 -11.70
CA LEU A 245 -13.79 12.20 -11.75
C LEU A 245 -12.93 12.47 -12.99
N VAL A 246 -12.01 11.56 -13.32
CA VAL A 246 -11.13 11.69 -14.50
C VAL A 246 -11.92 11.76 -15.81
N THR A 247 -13.09 11.13 -15.88
CA THR A 247 -13.96 11.22 -17.07
C THR A 247 -14.80 12.50 -17.15
N GLN A 248 -15.07 13.15 -16.01
CA GLN A 248 -16.01 14.27 -15.94
C GLN A 248 -15.34 15.64 -15.85
N LEU A 249 -14.08 15.70 -15.40
CA LEU A 249 -13.40 16.94 -15.05
C LEU A 249 -12.14 17.16 -15.89
N GLU A 250 -11.79 18.42 -16.13
CA GLU A 250 -10.51 18.75 -16.75
C GLU A 250 -9.35 18.54 -15.75
N LEU A 251 -8.12 18.42 -16.28
CA LEU A 251 -6.93 18.20 -15.44
C LEU A 251 -6.72 19.30 -14.40
N GLY A 252 -7.12 20.55 -14.70
CA GLY A 252 -7.08 21.66 -13.76
C GLY A 252 -8.02 21.44 -12.58
N ASP A 253 -9.28 21.11 -12.85
CA ASP A 253 -10.30 20.85 -11.81
C ASP A 253 -9.95 19.61 -10.97
N LEU A 254 -9.44 18.55 -11.61
CA LEU A 254 -8.93 17.37 -10.92
C LEU A 254 -7.81 17.72 -9.95
N TRP A 255 -6.93 18.64 -10.33
CA TRP A 255 -5.82 19.08 -9.50
C TRP A 255 -6.25 20.04 -8.40
N GLU A 256 -7.20 20.93 -8.66
CA GLU A 256 -7.60 22.00 -7.73
C GLU A 256 -8.69 21.56 -6.74
N GLU A 257 -9.66 20.76 -7.18
CA GLU A 257 -10.82 20.39 -6.36
C GLU A 257 -10.68 19.00 -5.72
N TYR A 258 -10.00 18.08 -6.41
CA TYR A 258 -9.90 16.68 -5.99
C TYR A 258 -8.45 16.23 -5.73
N GLU A 259 -7.49 17.06 -6.09
CA GLU A 259 -6.03 16.88 -5.96
C GLU A 259 -5.53 15.52 -6.42
N LEU A 260 -6.12 15.14 -7.54
CA LEU A 260 -5.76 13.99 -8.34
C LEU A 260 -4.82 14.45 -9.45
N VAL A 261 -3.74 13.69 -9.62
CA VAL A 261 -2.88 13.79 -10.79
C VAL A 261 -3.57 13.03 -11.93
N GLY A 262 -4.53 13.71 -12.57
CA GLY A 262 -5.48 13.09 -13.52
C GLY A 262 -4.87 12.54 -14.81
N ASP A 263 -3.62 12.91 -15.13
CA ASP A 263 -2.93 12.41 -16.31
C ASP A 263 -2.17 11.08 -16.04
N VAL A 264 -2.28 10.53 -14.84
CA VAL A 264 -1.62 9.28 -14.45
C VAL A 264 -2.56 8.33 -13.72
N ILE A 265 -2.62 7.07 -14.20
CA ILE A 265 -3.45 6.01 -13.64
C ILE A 265 -2.61 5.14 -12.69
N PRO A 266 -3.12 4.70 -11.52
CA PRO A 266 -2.44 3.73 -10.68
C PRO A 266 -2.24 2.40 -11.42
N TYR A 267 -1.05 1.79 -11.32
CA TYR A 267 -0.75 0.53 -12.01
C TYR A 267 -1.66 -0.64 -11.56
N THR A 268 -2.26 -0.53 -10.39
CA THR A 268 -3.13 -1.58 -9.83
C THR A 268 -4.50 -1.62 -10.52
N ASN A 269 -4.91 -0.56 -11.22
CA ASN A 269 -6.20 -0.52 -11.94
C ASN A 269 -6.31 -1.62 -13.01
N ASP A 270 -5.17 -2.08 -13.54
CA ASP A 270 -5.11 -3.17 -14.51
C ASP A 270 -5.23 -4.57 -13.87
N PHE A 271 -5.33 -4.66 -12.54
CA PHE A 271 -5.34 -5.91 -11.79
C PHE A 271 -6.69 -6.14 -11.10
N PRO A 272 -7.24 -7.37 -11.12
CA PRO A 272 -8.48 -7.69 -10.43
C PRO A 272 -8.41 -7.42 -8.93
N ARG A 273 -9.46 -6.84 -8.35
CA ARG A 273 -9.58 -6.61 -6.88
C ARG A 273 -8.43 -5.78 -6.28
N ALA A 274 -7.81 -4.89 -7.06
CA ALA A 274 -6.61 -4.16 -6.66
C ALA A 274 -6.82 -2.62 -6.65
N ASP A 275 -7.66 -2.14 -5.71
CA ASP A 275 -7.87 -0.71 -5.51
C ASP A 275 -6.71 -0.12 -4.66
N MET A 276 -5.86 0.70 -5.28
CA MET A 276 -4.70 1.30 -4.61
C MET A 276 -5.11 2.09 -3.36
N HIS A 277 -6.22 2.85 -3.41
CA HIS A 277 -6.65 3.67 -2.29
C HIS A 277 -7.03 2.82 -1.06
N LYS A 278 -7.52 1.59 -1.29
CA LYS A 278 -7.85 0.64 -0.22
C LYS A 278 -6.63 -0.13 0.28
N MET A 279 -5.67 -0.41 -0.61
CA MET A 279 -4.49 -1.21 -0.32
C MET A 279 -3.43 -0.46 0.49
N LEU A 280 -3.37 0.88 0.45
CA LEU A 280 -2.32 1.62 1.17
C LEU A 280 -2.43 1.36 2.69
N SER A 281 -1.33 0.91 3.29
CA SER A 281 -1.24 0.70 4.73
C SER A 281 -0.42 1.82 5.37
N PRO A 282 -0.82 2.34 6.54
CA PRO A 282 0.03 3.25 7.29
C PRO A 282 1.39 2.62 7.60
N ASP A 283 2.43 3.43 7.47
CA ASP A 283 3.74 3.10 8.00
C ASP A 283 3.85 3.67 9.42
N LEU A 284 3.87 2.79 10.43
CA LEU A 284 3.87 3.18 11.84
C LEU A 284 5.04 4.12 12.18
N LEU A 285 6.23 3.84 11.65
CA LEU A 285 7.43 4.62 11.96
C LEU A 285 7.36 6.04 11.38
N HIS A 286 7.15 6.16 10.07
CA HIS A 286 7.18 7.44 9.38
C HIS A 286 5.91 8.26 9.66
N GLN A 287 4.76 7.63 9.89
CA GLN A 287 3.50 8.36 10.06
C GLN A 287 3.17 8.65 11.52
N ILE A 288 3.33 7.70 12.44
CA ILE A 288 3.00 7.93 13.87
C ILE A 288 4.18 8.60 14.56
N ILE A 289 5.36 7.98 14.51
CA ILE A 289 6.50 8.43 15.31
C ILE A 289 7.12 9.69 14.72
N LYS A 290 7.45 9.68 13.43
CA LYS A 290 8.04 10.86 12.77
C LYS A 290 6.95 11.92 12.49
N GLY A 291 5.88 11.56 11.79
CA GLY A 291 4.80 12.49 11.46
C GLY A 291 4.07 13.03 12.71
N THR A 292 3.21 12.23 13.33
CA THR A 292 2.32 12.72 14.41
C THR A 292 3.07 13.15 15.66
N PHE A 293 4.01 12.35 16.16
CA PHE A 293 4.68 12.66 17.42
C PHE A 293 5.77 13.72 17.25
N LYS A 294 6.77 13.50 16.40
CA LYS A 294 7.88 14.47 16.25
C LYS A 294 7.44 15.73 15.51
N ASP A 295 6.79 15.63 14.36
CA ASP A 295 6.57 16.83 13.54
C ASP A 295 5.39 17.67 14.04
N HIS A 296 4.37 17.06 14.64
CA HIS A 296 3.21 17.80 15.16
C HIS A 296 3.27 18.05 16.66
N LEU A 297 3.30 16.99 17.49
CA LEU A 297 3.18 17.16 18.94
C LEU A 297 4.36 17.94 19.51
N VAL A 298 5.59 17.60 19.14
CA VAL A 298 6.78 18.32 19.64
C VAL A 298 6.76 19.77 19.14
N THR A 299 6.50 20.01 17.85
CA THR A 299 6.41 21.38 17.32
C THR A 299 5.36 22.21 18.07
N TRP A 300 4.18 21.64 18.35
CA TRP A 300 3.12 22.35 19.05
C TRP A 300 3.48 22.63 20.51
N VAL A 301 4.06 21.66 21.22
CA VAL A 301 4.55 21.83 22.58
C VAL A 301 5.63 22.91 22.62
N VAL A 302 6.58 22.90 21.69
CA VAL A 302 7.62 23.94 21.57
C VAL A 302 6.99 25.31 21.34
N GLN A 303 6.07 25.44 20.38
CA GLN A 303 5.36 26.71 20.13
C GLN A 303 4.59 27.20 21.36
N TYR A 304 3.94 26.30 22.09
CA TYR A 304 3.23 26.62 23.32
C TYR A 304 4.19 27.09 24.42
N LEU A 305 5.33 26.42 24.59
CA LEU A 305 6.34 26.78 25.57
C LEU A 305 6.94 28.15 25.27
N VAL A 306 7.32 28.42 24.02
CA VAL A 306 7.83 29.74 23.58
C VAL A 306 6.77 30.83 23.83
N LYS A 307 5.50 30.56 23.53
CA LYS A 307 4.41 31.51 23.76
C LYS A 307 4.16 31.79 25.25
N THR A 308 4.30 30.78 26.10
CA THR A 308 3.96 30.86 27.53
C THR A 308 5.13 31.36 28.37
N HIS A 309 6.35 31.01 28.01
CA HIS A 309 7.55 31.22 28.83
C HIS A 309 8.64 32.07 28.16
N GLY A 310 8.45 32.46 26.90
CA GLY A 310 9.47 33.15 26.09
C GLY A 310 10.48 32.17 25.47
N ASP A 311 11.26 32.66 24.51
CA ASP A 311 12.42 31.92 24.00
C ASP A 311 13.51 31.86 25.08
N ALA A 312 14.19 30.72 25.17
CA ALA A 312 15.34 30.51 26.06
C ALA A 312 16.61 31.19 25.54
#